data_AF-A0AAD3SL24-F1
#
_entry.id   AF-A0AAD3SL24-F1
#
_cell.length_a   1.000
_cell.length_b   1.000
_cell.length_c   1.000
_cell.angle_alpha   90.00
_cell.angle_beta   90.00
_cell.angle_gamma   90.00
#
_symmetry.space_group_name_H-M   'P 1'
#
loop_
_entity.id
_entity.type
_entity.pdbx_description
1 polymer ?
#
loop_
_entity_poly.entity_id
_entity_poly.type
_entity_poly.pdbx_seq_one_letter_code
_entity_poly.pdbx_strand_id
1 'polypeptide(L)'
;MGHRNLNGIRAMRIARKAGMNQGLKRFQYSFGDSDTDIVYLKNYLDAQYYGEIGIGSPPQKFSVIFDTGSSNLWVPSSKCYFSVACYFHSKYKSSKSSTYTKIGKSCEIDYGSGSISGFFSQDIVEVGNLAVKNQVFIEASREKSLTFALVKFDGILGLGLQEISVGDVVPVWYNMVEQGLVSEKVFSFWFNRDPKAKIGGEIVFGGIDEKHFVGEHIYVPITRKGYWQFEMGDFLIGNYSTGFCKGGCAAIVDSGTSLLAGPMHVVTEVNHAIGAEGIASMECKEVVYQYGDMIWDLLVSGVQPDKICSQLALCFNDAQFLSIGIKTVIERENRKNSSVADDFLCTACEMAVVWIQNQLRQEVTKEKVLNYINELCDSLPSPMGESVIDCDSIPYMPNVTFTIGDKPFKLTPEQYVLKVGEGDAMVCLSGFIALDVPPPSGPLWILGDVFMGVYHTVFDFGNLKLGFAESA
;
A
#
# COMPACT_ATOMS: atom_id res chain seq x y z
N MET A 1 -29.46 -24.24 -8.09
CA MET A 1 -29.20 -24.94 -6.81
C MET A 1 -27.78 -24.62 -6.40
N GLY A 2 -27.61 -23.94 -5.27
CA GLY A 2 -26.33 -23.31 -4.91
C GLY A 2 -25.32 -24.29 -4.32
N HIS A 3 -24.14 -24.37 -4.93
CA HIS A 3 -22.93 -24.82 -4.26
C HIS A 3 -22.32 -23.62 -3.54
N ARG A 4 -22.65 -23.48 -2.25
CA ARG A 4 -21.92 -22.60 -1.35
C ARG A 4 -20.51 -23.15 -1.20
N ASN A 5 -19.50 -22.34 -1.51
CA ASN A 5 -18.08 -22.63 -1.33
C ASN A 5 -17.79 -22.83 0.17
N LEU A 6 -17.94 -24.07 0.63
CA LEU A 6 -17.75 -24.48 2.03
C LEU A 6 -16.28 -24.44 2.45
N ASN A 7 -15.34 -24.39 1.50
CA ASN A 7 -13.90 -24.40 1.77
C ASN A 7 -13.41 -23.04 2.28
N GLY A 8 -13.90 -21.92 1.73
CA GLY A 8 -13.56 -20.57 2.21
C GLY A 8 -14.06 -20.28 3.64
N ILE A 9 -15.25 -20.78 4.00
CA ILE A 9 -15.79 -20.65 5.38
C ILE A 9 -15.01 -21.55 6.36
N ARG A 10 -14.46 -22.68 5.89
CA ARG A 10 -13.62 -23.58 6.69
C ARG A 10 -12.24 -22.98 6.95
N ALA A 11 -11.62 -22.35 5.96
CA ALA A 11 -10.33 -21.68 6.07
C ALA A 11 -10.34 -20.60 7.16
N MET A 12 -11.38 -19.77 7.17
CA MET A 12 -11.58 -18.71 8.17
C MET A 12 -11.74 -19.24 9.60
N ARG A 13 -12.21 -20.49 9.76
CA ARG A 13 -12.38 -21.17 11.06
C ARG A 13 -11.11 -21.88 11.54
N ILE A 14 -10.20 -22.24 10.62
CA ILE A 14 -8.95 -22.98 10.91
C ILE A 14 -7.84 -22.01 11.32
N ALA A 15 -7.69 -20.86 10.64
CA ALA A 15 -6.79 -19.78 11.07
C ALA A 15 -7.07 -19.31 12.51
N ARG A 16 -8.32 -19.45 12.96
CA ARG A 16 -8.78 -19.08 14.30
C ARG A 16 -8.38 -20.05 15.42
N LYS A 17 -8.00 -21.30 15.12
CA LYS A 17 -7.70 -22.33 16.14
C LYS A 17 -6.21 -22.53 16.41
N ALA A 18 -5.32 -22.19 15.48
CA ALA A 18 -3.88 -22.43 15.65
C ALA A 18 -3.19 -21.46 16.63
N GLY A 19 -3.81 -20.33 16.97
CA GLY A 19 -3.21 -19.28 17.82
C GLY A 19 -3.38 -19.42 19.34
N MET A 20 -3.90 -20.54 19.86
CA MET A 20 -4.06 -20.75 21.31
C MET A 20 -2.95 -21.65 21.87
N ASN A 21 -1.74 -21.10 22.07
CA ASN A 21 -0.79 -21.44 23.15
C ASN A 21 0.65 -21.09 22.74
N GLN A 22 1.13 -19.89 23.05
CA GLN A 22 2.53 -19.73 23.50
C GLN A 22 2.60 -18.62 24.56
N GLY A 23 2.96 -19.03 25.78
CA GLY A 23 3.09 -18.15 26.94
C GLY A 23 4.38 -17.33 26.90
N LEU A 24 4.25 -16.05 27.27
CA LEU A 24 5.34 -15.08 27.32
C LEU A 24 6.35 -15.39 28.44
N LYS A 25 7.64 -15.33 28.11
CA LYS A 25 8.71 -14.97 29.07
C LYS A 25 9.42 -13.71 28.57
N ARG A 26 9.53 -12.75 29.47
CA ARG A 26 10.04 -11.38 29.29
C ARG A 26 11.57 -11.39 29.38
N PHE A 27 12.27 -10.73 28.45
CA PHE A 27 13.70 -10.46 28.57
C PHE A 27 13.99 -8.98 28.28
N GLN A 28 14.81 -8.39 29.15
CA GLN A 28 15.40 -7.06 29.04
C GLN A 28 16.82 -7.24 28.49
N TYR A 29 17.18 -6.54 27.42
CA TYR A 29 18.57 -6.47 26.94
C TYR A 29 19.11 -5.05 27.11
N SER A 30 20.38 -4.99 27.51
CA SER A 30 21.16 -3.78 27.78
C SER A 30 21.63 -3.15 26.46
N PHE A 31 21.44 -1.83 26.33
CA PHE A 31 21.87 -1.03 25.18
C PHE A 31 23.40 -0.85 25.15
N GLY A 32 23.96 -0.90 23.95
CA GLY A 32 25.24 -0.31 23.61
C GLY A 32 25.03 1.12 23.13
N ASP A 33 26.03 1.97 23.41
CA ASP A 33 26.09 3.40 23.14
C ASP A 33 26.19 3.65 21.61
N SER A 34 25.09 3.96 20.94
CA SER A 34 25.06 4.43 19.54
C SER A 34 24.12 5.62 19.41
N ASP A 35 24.56 6.68 18.74
CA ASP A 35 23.84 7.97 18.52
C ASP A 35 22.59 7.86 17.61
N THR A 36 22.04 6.65 17.43
CA THR A 36 20.90 6.32 16.58
C THR A 36 19.82 5.63 17.40
N ASP A 37 18.56 6.09 17.28
CA ASP A 37 17.45 5.51 18.05
C ASP A 37 16.72 4.44 17.26
N ILE A 38 16.71 3.23 17.82
CA ILE A 38 16.20 2.02 17.18
C ILE A 38 14.83 1.63 17.76
N VAL A 39 13.86 1.39 16.87
CA VAL A 39 12.57 0.80 17.20
C VAL A 39 12.43 -0.55 16.51
N TYR A 40 12.41 -1.63 17.30
CA TYR A 40 12.15 -2.97 16.77
C TYR A 40 10.66 -3.15 16.44
N LEU A 41 10.39 -3.72 15.27
CA LEU A 41 9.06 -4.03 14.79
C LEU A 41 8.71 -5.50 15.02
N LYS A 42 7.43 -5.73 15.32
CA LYS A 42 6.81 -7.05 15.27
C LYS A 42 6.21 -7.24 13.89
N ASN A 43 6.40 -8.42 13.32
CA ASN A 43 5.77 -8.84 12.06
C ASN A 43 4.60 -9.77 12.40
N TYR A 44 3.43 -9.48 11.86
CA TYR A 44 2.28 -10.38 11.89
C TYR A 44 1.89 -10.76 10.46
N LEU A 45 2.16 -12.03 10.10
CA LEU A 45 1.80 -12.66 8.83
C LEU A 45 2.32 -11.95 7.57
N ASP A 46 3.47 -11.28 7.66
CA ASP A 46 4.03 -10.46 6.57
C ASP A 46 3.04 -9.40 6.05
N ALA A 47 2.12 -8.97 6.93
CA ALA A 47 1.01 -8.10 6.59
C ALA A 47 0.84 -6.92 7.56
N GLN A 48 1.51 -6.94 8.73
CA GLN A 48 1.43 -5.87 9.72
C GLN A 48 2.76 -5.76 10.46
N TYR A 49 3.48 -4.65 10.24
CA TYR A 49 4.67 -4.29 10.99
C TYR A 49 4.35 -3.17 11.97
N TYR A 50 4.55 -3.42 13.27
CA TYR A 50 4.20 -2.46 14.30
C TYR A 50 5.22 -2.44 15.43
N GLY A 51 5.43 -1.26 16.01
CA GLY A 51 6.30 -1.06 17.18
C GLY A 51 5.54 -0.44 18.34
N GLU A 52 6.24 -0.13 19.42
CA GLU A 52 5.66 0.43 20.64
C GLU A 52 6.02 1.91 20.79
N ILE A 53 5.05 2.73 21.18
CA ILE A 53 5.24 4.12 21.59
C ILE A 53 4.64 4.35 22.97
N GLY A 54 5.09 5.38 23.67
CA GLY A 54 4.50 5.89 24.91
C GLY A 54 3.82 7.25 24.69
N ILE A 55 2.66 7.49 25.30
CA ILE A 55 2.02 8.81 25.28
C ILE A 55 1.68 9.27 26.70
N GLY A 56 2.12 10.47 27.06
CA GLY A 56 1.88 11.12 28.33
C GLY A 56 2.90 10.82 29.44
N SER A 57 2.67 11.40 30.61
CA SER A 57 3.52 11.25 31.79
C SER A 57 2.69 10.83 33.02
N PRO A 58 2.87 9.61 33.57
CA PRO A 58 3.76 8.56 33.09
C PRO A 58 3.34 8.00 31.71
N PRO A 59 4.28 7.44 30.92
CA PRO A 59 3.98 6.92 29.58
C PRO A 59 2.89 5.85 29.56
N GLN A 60 1.87 6.06 28.73
CA GLN A 60 0.85 5.07 28.39
C GLN A 60 1.25 4.40 27.06
N LYS A 61 1.46 3.08 27.08
CA LYS A 61 2.00 2.33 25.93
C LYS A 61 0.94 2.00 24.89
N PHE A 62 1.30 2.11 23.62
CA PHE A 62 0.47 1.74 22.46
C PHE A 62 1.32 1.00 21.44
N SER A 63 0.74 -0.03 20.82
CA SER A 63 1.29 -0.63 19.61
C SER A 63 0.81 0.17 18.40
N VAL A 64 1.73 0.63 17.54
CA VAL A 64 1.37 1.44 16.37
C VAL A 64 2.07 0.97 15.10
N ILE A 65 1.38 1.13 13.97
CA ILE A 65 2.02 1.09 12.66
C ILE A 65 2.77 2.41 12.46
N PHE A 66 4.00 2.32 11.99
CA PHE A 66 4.75 3.47 11.51
C PHE A 66 4.50 3.59 10.02
N ASP A 67 3.76 4.62 9.63
CA ASP A 67 3.09 4.70 8.34
C ASP A 67 3.60 5.89 7.53
N THR A 68 4.36 5.65 6.47
CA THR A 68 4.86 6.71 5.58
C THR A 68 3.81 7.21 4.58
N GLY A 69 2.67 6.54 4.45
CA GLY A 69 1.52 6.95 3.65
C GLY A 69 0.60 7.97 4.34
N SER A 70 0.73 8.18 5.66
CA SER A 70 -0.05 9.17 6.42
C SER A 70 0.81 10.04 7.34
N SER A 71 0.27 11.16 7.83
CA SER A 71 1.04 12.18 8.58
C SER A 71 0.54 12.46 9.99
N ASN A 72 -0.54 11.82 10.42
CA ASN A 72 -1.13 12.01 11.74
C ASN A 72 -0.76 10.86 12.69
N LEU A 73 -0.50 11.18 13.94
CA LEU A 73 -0.53 10.21 15.04
C LEU A 73 -1.97 10.12 15.58
N TRP A 74 -2.51 8.91 15.72
CA TRP A 74 -3.78 8.69 16.41
C TRP A 74 -3.75 7.40 17.23
N VAL A 75 -4.46 7.44 18.38
CA VAL A 75 -4.67 6.28 19.24
C VAL A 75 -6.11 6.27 19.79
N PRO A 76 -6.65 5.11 20.20
CA PRO A 76 -7.99 5.02 20.77
C PRO A 76 -8.11 5.84 22.06
N SER A 77 -9.16 6.63 22.19
CA SER A 77 -9.43 7.43 23.38
C SER A 77 -10.15 6.62 24.45
N SER A 78 -9.92 6.94 25.73
CA SER A 78 -10.81 6.49 26.81
C SER A 78 -12.25 6.97 26.65
N LYS A 79 -12.48 7.96 25.78
CA LYS A 79 -13.80 8.50 25.40
C LYS A 79 -14.45 7.72 24.24
N CYS A 80 -13.81 6.66 23.74
CA CYS A 80 -14.39 5.77 22.74
C CYS A 80 -15.29 4.71 23.41
N TYR A 81 -16.60 4.99 23.43
CA TYR A 81 -17.59 4.16 24.12
C TYR A 81 -18.41 3.25 23.20
N PHE A 82 -18.50 3.56 21.91
CA PHE A 82 -19.48 2.94 21.02
C PHE A 82 -18.87 2.06 19.91
N SER A 83 -17.54 2.12 19.71
CA SER A 83 -16.86 1.27 18.73
C SER A 83 -16.35 0.00 19.39
N VAL A 84 -16.73 -1.15 18.82
CA VAL A 84 -16.33 -2.48 19.29
C VAL A 84 -14.80 -2.62 19.32
N ALA A 85 -14.12 -2.08 18.32
CA ALA A 85 -12.66 -2.12 18.21
C ALA A 85 -11.95 -1.51 19.45
N CYS A 86 -12.43 -0.39 19.98
CA CYS A 86 -11.89 0.27 21.18
C CYS A 86 -12.02 -0.56 22.49
N TYR A 87 -12.76 -1.68 22.48
CA TYR A 87 -12.81 -2.59 23.62
C TYR A 87 -11.66 -3.61 23.63
N PHE A 88 -11.06 -3.87 22.47
CA PHE A 88 -9.95 -4.81 22.31
C PHE A 88 -8.57 -4.13 22.32
N HIS A 89 -8.53 -2.81 22.21
CA HIS A 89 -7.30 -2.02 22.12
C HIS A 89 -7.03 -1.18 23.37
N SER A 90 -5.76 -0.82 23.54
CA SER A 90 -5.30 0.13 24.55
C SER A 90 -5.94 1.49 24.31
N LYS A 91 -6.26 2.22 25.39
CA LYS A 91 -6.92 3.51 25.32
C LYS A 91 -6.18 4.59 26.08
N TYR A 92 -5.94 5.72 25.42
CA TYR A 92 -5.35 6.90 26.01
C TYR A 92 -6.27 7.55 27.02
N LYS A 93 -5.76 7.76 28.24
CA LYS A 93 -6.47 8.38 29.36
C LYS A 93 -5.81 9.71 29.68
N SER A 94 -6.36 10.79 29.15
CA SER A 94 -5.85 12.15 29.39
C SER A 94 -5.80 12.52 30.88
N SER A 95 -6.72 11.99 31.69
CA SER A 95 -6.75 12.22 33.15
C SER A 95 -5.59 11.56 33.92
N LYS A 96 -4.83 10.68 33.28
CA LYS A 96 -3.67 10.01 33.88
C LYS A 96 -2.33 10.58 33.45
N SER A 97 -2.32 11.55 32.54
CA SER A 97 -1.10 12.21 32.09
C SER A 97 -0.96 13.58 32.73
N SER A 98 0.17 13.84 33.39
CA SER A 98 0.50 15.14 33.98
C SER A 98 0.92 16.18 32.94
N THR A 99 1.30 15.75 31.74
CA THR A 99 1.81 16.60 30.65
C THR A 99 0.76 16.87 29.56
N TYR A 100 -0.43 16.29 29.70
CA TYR A 100 -1.55 16.46 28.78
C TYR A 100 -2.01 17.92 28.70
N THR A 101 -2.17 18.40 27.46
CA THR A 101 -2.82 19.67 27.13
C THR A 101 -4.01 19.43 26.22
N LYS A 102 -5.17 19.98 26.60
CA LYS A 102 -6.42 19.85 25.83
C LYS A 102 -6.41 20.81 24.64
N ILE A 103 -6.66 20.29 23.43
CA ILE A 103 -6.98 21.08 22.23
C ILE A 103 -8.49 20.97 21.92
N GLY A 104 -8.99 19.75 21.70
CA GLY A 104 -10.42 19.44 21.60
C GLY A 104 -11.09 19.76 20.25
N LYS A 105 -10.36 20.21 19.24
CA LYS A 105 -10.87 20.40 17.87
C LYS A 105 -11.15 19.03 17.24
N SER A 106 -12.36 18.82 16.74
CA SER A 106 -12.75 17.55 16.10
C SER A 106 -12.07 17.34 14.75
N CYS A 107 -11.88 16.07 14.39
CA CYS A 107 -11.34 15.65 13.10
C CYS A 107 -11.90 14.28 12.69
N GLU A 108 -11.75 13.98 11.40
CA GLU A 108 -12.07 12.69 10.80
C GLU A 108 -10.96 12.35 9.81
N ILE A 109 -10.56 11.08 9.78
CA ILE A 109 -9.61 10.53 8.81
C ILE A 109 -10.27 9.33 8.15
N ASP A 110 -10.34 9.35 6.82
CA ASP A 110 -10.79 8.24 6.00
C ASP A 110 -9.58 7.44 5.50
N TYR A 111 -9.58 6.14 5.80
CA TYR A 111 -8.70 5.13 5.23
C TYR A 111 -9.49 4.29 4.22
N GLY A 112 -8.80 3.60 3.30
CA GLY A 112 -9.46 2.84 2.22
C GLY A 112 -10.57 1.90 2.69
N SER A 113 -10.36 1.18 3.81
CA SER A 113 -11.31 0.19 4.35
C SER A 113 -12.05 0.64 5.62
N GLY A 114 -11.93 1.91 6.03
CA GLY A 114 -12.56 2.40 7.24
C GLY A 114 -12.21 3.83 7.59
N SER A 115 -12.89 4.41 8.57
CA SER A 115 -12.56 5.76 9.04
C SER A 115 -12.56 5.88 10.55
N ILE A 116 -11.79 6.83 11.04
CA ILE A 116 -11.72 7.18 12.46
C ILE A 116 -12.18 8.62 12.64
N SER A 117 -12.94 8.87 13.70
CA SER A 117 -13.30 10.23 14.09
C SER A 117 -12.98 10.49 15.55
N GLY A 118 -12.50 11.69 15.84
CA GLY A 118 -11.90 12.01 17.12
C GLY A 118 -11.73 13.50 17.31
N PHE A 119 -10.78 13.86 18.17
CA PHE A 119 -10.39 15.23 18.42
C PHE A 119 -8.91 15.30 18.73
N PHE A 120 -8.32 16.46 18.46
CA PHE A 120 -6.90 16.71 18.75
C PHE A 120 -6.65 16.89 20.24
N SER A 121 -5.51 16.38 20.68
CA SER A 121 -4.92 16.51 22.01
C SER A 121 -3.41 16.71 21.86
N GLN A 122 -2.77 17.25 22.89
CA GLN A 122 -1.32 17.44 22.91
C GLN A 122 -0.72 16.77 24.14
N ASP A 123 0.40 16.06 23.96
CA ASP A 123 1.16 15.48 25.07
C ASP A 123 2.62 15.20 24.64
N ILE A 124 3.41 14.61 25.53
CA ILE A 124 4.70 14.02 25.20
C ILE A 124 4.47 12.65 24.56
N VAL A 125 5.21 12.37 23.48
CA VAL A 125 5.23 11.06 22.81
C VAL A 125 6.65 10.50 22.87
N GLU A 126 6.79 9.29 23.39
CA GLU A 126 8.03 8.53 23.50
C GLU A 126 8.11 7.51 22.36
N VAL A 127 9.16 7.57 21.55
CA VAL A 127 9.44 6.64 20.44
C VAL A 127 10.89 6.17 20.57
N GLY A 128 11.13 4.88 20.81
CA GLY A 128 12.46 4.43 21.21
C GLY A 128 12.87 5.13 22.52
N ASN A 129 14.03 5.78 22.56
CA ASN A 129 14.45 6.61 23.69
C ASN A 129 14.15 8.11 23.48
N LEU A 130 13.48 8.48 22.38
CA LEU A 130 13.19 9.87 22.02
C LEU A 130 11.89 10.35 22.67
N ALA A 131 12.00 11.38 23.51
CA ALA A 131 10.85 12.05 24.13
C ALA A 131 10.45 13.32 23.35
N VAL A 132 9.52 13.16 22.41
CA VAL A 132 8.99 14.25 21.57
C VAL A 132 7.98 15.07 22.36
N LYS A 133 8.31 16.32 22.65
CA LYS A 133 7.45 17.21 23.43
C LYS A 133 6.42 17.90 22.55
N ASN A 134 5.31 18.33 23.16
CA ASN A 134 4.26 19.11 22.51
C ASN A 134 3.68 18.47 21.24
N GLN A 135 3.70 17.14 21.16
CA GLN A 135 3.17 16.43 20.01
C GLN A 135 1.65 16.51 20.02
N VAL A 136 1.09 17.04 18.93
CA VAL A 136 -0.35 17.02 18.68
C VAL A 136 -0.74 15.69 18.05
N PHE A 137 -1.74 15.02 18.60
CA PHE A 137 -2.24 13.73 18.11
C PHE A 137 -3.75 13.65 18.24
N ILE A 138 -4.34 12.62 17.63
CA ILE A 138 -5.78 12.43 17.62
C ILE A 138 -6.17 11.36 18.65
N GLU A 139 -7.10 11.74 19.53
CA GLU A 139 -7.83 10.80 20.37
C GLU A 139 -9.03 10.26 19.58
N ALA A 140 -8.93 9.04 19.07
CA ALA A 140 -10.01 8.41 18.31
C ALA A 140 -11.20 8.10 19.25
N SER A 141 -12.34 8.72 18.97
CA SER A 141 -13.59 8.57 19.74
C SER A 141 -14.55 7.57 19.10
N ARG A 142 -14.39 7.32 17.79
CA ARG A 142 -15.10 6.30 17.02
C ARG A 142 -14.18 5.76 15.94
N GLU A 143 -14.21 4.44 15.81
CA GLU A 143 -13.68 3.69 14.67
C GLU A 143 -14.87 3.06 13.95
N LYS A 144 -15.07 3.43 12.67
CA LYS A 144 -16.27 3.09 11.90
C LYS A 144 -16.16 1.76 11.14
N SER A 145 -15.07 1.02 11.30
CA SER A 145 -14.83 -0.24 10.58
C SER A 145 -14.53 -1.40 11.53
N LEU A 146 -15.08 -2.57 11.21
CA LEU A 146 -14.79 -3.83 11.89
C LEU A 146 -13.35 -4.30 11.64
N THR A 147 -12.69 -3.81 10.59
CA THR A 147 -11.28 -4.11 10.30
C THR A 147 -10.40 -3.77 11.51
N PHE A 148 -10.64 -2.62 12.15
CA PHE A 148 -9.90 -2.20 13.34
C PHE A 148 -10.18 -3.06 14.58
N ALA A 149 -11.22 -3.89 14.62
CA ALA A 149 -11.45 -4.80 15.73
C ALA A 149 -10.60 -6.09 15.66
N LEU A 150 -10.03 -6.37 14.48
CA LEU A 150 -9.30 -7.62 14.20
C LEU A 150 -7.78 -7.45 14.11
N VAL A 151 -7.30 -6.21 14.07
CA VAL A 151 -5.86 -5.89 13.99
C VAL A 151 -5.13 -6.12 15.32
N LYS A 152 -3.80 -6.16 15.27
CA LYS A 152 -2.93 -6.36 16.45
C LYS A 152 -2.32 -5.07 17.00
N PHE A 153 -2.49 -3.95 16.30
CA PHE A 153 -2.00 -2.64 16.68
C PHE A 153 -3.15 -1.78 17.21
N ASP A 154 -2.83 -0.84 18.10
CA ASP A 154 -3.79 0.08 18.71
C ASP A 154 -4.05 1.31 17.82
N GLY A 155 -3.03 1.82 17.12
CA GLY A 155 -3.12 3.05 16.33
C GLY A 155 -2.08 3.18 15.23
N ILE A 156 -1.95 4.38 14.66
CA ILE A 156 -1.00 4.67 13.58
C ILE A 156 -0.19 5.92 13.96
N LEU A 157 1.12 5.86 13.73
CA LEU A 157 2.03 6.99 13.78
C LEU A 157 2.46 7.33 12.34
N GLY A 158 1.88 8.39 11.80
CA GLY A 158 2.22 8.90 10.48
C GLY A 158 3.63 9.50 10.40
N LEU A 159 4.39 9.05 9.40
CA LEU A 159 5.75 9.50 9.03
C LEU A 159 5.76 10.21 7.66
N GLY A 160 4.60 10.46 7.07
CA GLY A 160 4.42 11.29 5.88
C GLY A 160 4.75 12.78 6.12
N LEU A 161 4.65 13.58 5.05
CA LEU A 161 4.96 15.01 5.10
C LEU A 161 3.75 15.82 5.59
N GLN A 162 3.97 17.00 6.17
CA GLN A 162 2.90 17.75 6.84
C GLN A 162 1.76 18.16 5.90
N GLU A 163 2.01 18.32 4.60
CA GLU A 163 1.02 18.82 3.63
C GLU A 163 -0.25 17.94 3.53
N ILE A 164 -0.19 16.67 3.93
CA ILE A 164 -1.34 15.75 3.95
C ILE A 164 -1.90 15.51 5.37
N SER A 165 -1.35 16.20 6.38
CA SER A 165 -1.78 16.08 7.77
C SER A 165 -3.16 16.69 7.98
N VAL A 166 -4.10 15.89 8.49
CA VAL A 166 -5.43 16.38 8.84
C VAL A 166 -5.29 17.42 9.95
N GLY A 167 -5.89 18.59 9.71
CA GLY A 167 -5.84 19.71 10.65
C GLY A 167 -4.55 20.52 10.59
N ASP A 168 -3.66 20.26 9.64
CA ASP A 168 -2.35 20.92 9.47
C ASP A 168 -1.50 20.83 10.75
N VAL A 169 -1.51 19.64 11.38
CA VAL A 169 -0.74 19.38 12.59
C VAL A 169 0.66 18.86 12.24
N VAL A 170 1.65 19.32 12.99
CA VAL A 170 3.06 18.95 12.82
C VAL A 170 3.26 17.45 13.13
N PRO A 171 3.76 16.64 12.17
CA PRO A 171 4.02 15.22 12.37
C PRO A 171 5.09 14.95 13.45
N VAL A 172 5.12 13.73 13.99
CA VAL A 172 6.09 13.33 15.03
C VAL A 172 7.53 13.52 14.55
N TRP A 173 7.83 13.09 13.33
CA TRP A 173 9.16 13.23 12.74
C TRP A 173 9.63 14.68 12.64
N TYR A 174 8.74 15.62 12.29
CA TYR A 174 9.08 17.04 12.20
C TYR A 174 9.47 17.57 13.58
N ASN A 175 8.68 17.24 14.61
CA ASN A 175 9.00 17.61 15.98
C ASN A 175 10.31 16.99 16.47
N MET A 176 10.64 15.75 16.09
CA MET A 176 11.94 15.13 16.40
C MET A 176 13.10 15.95 15.82
N VAL A 177 13.00 16.31 14.53
CA VAL A 177 14.03 17.09 13.83
C VAL A 177 14.15 18.50 14.41
N GLU A 178 13.03 19.19 14.63
CA GLU A 178 13.01 20.57 15.14
C GLU A 178 13.50 20.69 16.60
N GLN A 179 13.25 19.65 17.41
CA GLN A 179 13.71 19.60 18.79
C GLN A 179 15.16 19.12 18.93
N GLY A 180 15.84 18.81 17.80
CA GLY A 180 17.23 18.34 17.81
C GLY A 180 17.40 16.97 18.46
N LEU A 181 16.38 16.11 18.35
CA LEU A 181 16.36 14.78 18.96
C LEU A 181 17.09 13.72 18.12
N VAL A 182 17.42 14.03 16.87
CA VAL A 182 18.07 13.12 15.93
C VAL A 182 19.35 13.75 15.39
N SER A 183 20.38 12.93 15.19
CA SER A 183 21.70 13.32 14.68
C SER A 183 21.65 13.64 13.18
N GLU A 184 21.04 12.75 12.40
CA GLU A 184 20.79 12.95 10.98
C GLU A 184 19.30 13.17 10.68
N LYS A 185 19.00 13.90 9.60
CA LYS A 185 17.62 14.14 9.16
C LYS A 185 17.14 13.01 8.25
N VAL A 186 17.39 11.77 8.66
CA VAL A 186 16.99 10.56 7.94
C VAL A 186 16.34 9.58 8.91
N PHE A 187 15.44 8.76 8.39
CA PHE A 187 15.02 7.53 9.05
C PHE A 187 14.99 6.38 8.05
N SER A 188 15.20 5.16 8.51
CA SER A 188 15.23 3.99 7.62
C SER A 188 14.42 2.83 8.14
N PHE A 189 14.00 1.96 7.21
CA PHE A 189 13.24 0.76 7.47
C PHE A 189 13.98 -0.47 6.96
N TRP A 190 13.98 -1.50 7.80
CA TRP A 190 14.27 -2.88 7.43
C TRP A 190 13.11 -3.77 7.87
N PHE A 191 12.54 -4.53 6.94
CA PHE A 191 11.54 -5.54 7.26
C PHE A 191 12.12 -6.93 7.10
N ASN A 192 12.05 -7.71 8.18
CA ASN A 192 12.45 -9.10 8.17
C ASN A 192 11.31 -9.97 7.65
N ARG A 193 11.53 -10.57 6.49
CA ARG A 193 10.59 -11.45 5.78
C ARG A 193 10.68 -12.91 6.23
N ASP A 194 11.50 -13.25 7.22
CA ASP A 194 11.46 -14.57 7.85
C ASP A 194 10.30 -14.65 8.86
N PRO A 195 9.21 -15.39 8.56
CA PRO A 195 8.05 -15.49 9.45
C PRO A 195 8.36 -16.19 10.78
N LYS A 196 9.51 -16.86 10.90
CA LYS A 196 9.97 -17.52 12.14
C LYS A 196 10.88 -16.62 12.98
N ALA A 197 11.30 -15.48 12.45
CA ALA A 197 12.17 -14.57 13.18
C ALA A 197 11.44 -13.91 14.35
N LYS A 198 12.18 -13.68 15.44
CA LYS A 198 11.64 -13.00 16.63
C LYS A 198 11.52 -11.49 16.43
N ILE A 199 12.40 -10.93 15.60
CA ILE A 199 12.41 -9.51 15.23
C ILE A 199 11.81 -9.44 13.84
N GLY A 200 10.66 -8.78 13.74
CA GLY A 200 9.96 -8.60 12.48
C GLY A 200 10.56 -7.50 11.62
N GLY A 201 11.30 -6.56 12.20
CA GLY A 201 11.99 -5.51 11.47
C GLY A 201 12.55 -4.47 12.40
N GLU A 202 13.03 -3.38 11.82
CA GLU A 202 13.66 -2.27 12.51
C GLU A 202 13.34 -0.95 11.81
N ILE A 203 13.11 0.09 12.62
CA ILE A 203 13.14 1.48 12.19
C ILE A 203 14.27 2.17 12.94
N VAL A 204 15.10 2.90 12.22
CA VAL A 204 16.15 3.74 12.79
C VAL A 204 15.76 5.21 12.58
N PHE A 205 15.59 5.96 13.67
CA PHE A 205 15.42 7.41 13.61
C PHE A 205 16.78 8.08 13.80
N GLY A 206 17.14 8.95 12.86
CA GLY A 206 18.40 9.69 12.91
C GLY A 206 19.60 8.98 12.30
N GLY A 207 19.40 7.90 11.53
CA GLY A 207 20.50 7.15 10.93
C GLY A 207 20.05 5.95 10.13
N ILE A 208 21.00 5.05 9.86
CA ILE A 208 20.84 3.82 9.08
C ILE A 208 21.70 2.73 9.75
N ASP A 209 21.19 1.51 9.93
CA ASP A 209 22.01 0.36 10.38
C ASP A 209 22.60 -0.39 9.17
N GLU A 210 23.92 -0.32 9.02
CA GLU A 210 24.68 -0.98 7.95
C GLU A 210 24.56 -2.51 7.94
N LYS A 211 24.08 -3.13 9.02
CA LYS A 211 23.85 -4.58 9.06
C LYS A 211 22.66 -5.04 8.24
N HIS A 212 21.76 -4.13 7.86
CA HIS A 212 20.46 -4.46 7.29
C HIS A 212 20.36 -4.26 5.77
N PHE A 213 21.48 -3.94 5.11
CA PHE A 213 21.53 -3.85 3.65
C PHE A 213 22.88 -4.26 3.08
N VAL A 214 22.89 -4.56 1.78
CA VAL A 214 24.08 -4.90 1.01
C VAL A 214 24.28 -3.87 -0.09
N GLY A 215 25.53 -3.41 -0.27
CA GLY A 215 25.88 -2.44 -1.30
C GLY A 215 25.54 -1.00 -0.92
N GLU A 216 25.27 -0.16 -1.93
CA GLU A 216 24.97 1.27 -1.75
C GLU A 216 23.50 1.56 -2.10
N HIS A 217 22.89 2.52 -1.39
CA HIS A 217 21.55 2.99 -1.73
C HIS A 217 21.53 3.77 -3.04
N ILE A 218 20.53 3.47 -3.86
CA ILE A 218 20.19 4.23 -5.05
C ILE A 218 19.18 5.28 -4.63
N TYR A 219 19.56 6.55 -4.77
CA TYR A 219 18.72 7.67 -4.35
C TYR A 219 17.94 8.30 -5.48
N VAL A 220 16.66 8.59 -5.23
CA VAL A 220 15.75 9.32 -6.13
C VAL A 220 15.10 10.50 -5.40
N PRO A 221 14.97 11.68 -6.05
CA PRO A 221 14.40 12.85 -5.42
C PRO A 221 12.87 12.71 -5.25
N ILE A 222 12.34 13.38 -4.22
CA ILE A 222 10.89 13.51 -4.05
C ILE A 222 10.32 14.46 -5.10
N THR A 223 9.29 14.00 -5.83
CA THR A 223 8.67 14.76 -6.93
C THR A 223 7.52 15.65 -6.46
N ARG A 224 6.81 15.24 -5.40
CA ARG A 224 5.66 15.98 -4.86
C ARG A 224 5.66 15.94 -3.33
N LYS A 225 5.77 17.11 -2.71
CA LYS A 225 5.64 17.26 -1.25
C LYS A 225 4.23 16.89 -0.78
N GLY A 226 4.14 16.31 0.40
CA GLY A 226 2.96 15.62 0.94
C GLY A 226 3.21 14.12 1.12
N TYR A 227 3.66 13.46 0.06
CA TYR A 227 3.97 12.02 0.08
C TYR A 227 5.46 11.78 -0.11
N TRP A 228 5.91 10.60 0.31
CA TRP A 228 7.21 10.05 -0.08
C TRP A 228 7.12 9.50 -1.51
N GLN A 229 6.86 10.42 -2.45
CA GLN A 229 6.62 10.14 -3.87
C GLN A 229 7.86 10.44 -4.71
N PHE A 230 8.22 9.54 -5.62
CA PHE A 230 9.31 9.71 -6.58
C PHE A 230 8.87 9.35 -8.01
N GLU A 231 9.70 9.67 -9.00
CA GLU A 231 9.49 9.27 -10.40
C GLU A 231 10.04 7.85 -10.62
N MET A 232 9.15 6.97 -11.06
CA MET A 232 9.45 5.60 -11.41
C MET A 232 9.44 5.45 -12.93
N GLY A 233 10.41 4.70 -13.45
CA GLY A 233 10.44 4.33 -14.86
C GLY A 233 9.48 3.18 -15.17
N ASP A 234 9.88 2.36 -16.13
CA ASP A 234 9.06 1.26 -16.63
C ASP A 234 8.90 0.11 -15.61
N PHE A 235 7.82 -0.64 -15.79
CA PHE A 235 7.54 -1.88 -15.06
C PHE A 235 7.58 -3.06 -16.03
N LEU A 236 8.30 -4.11 -15.65
CA LEU A 236 8.51 -5.29 -16.50
C LEU A 236 7.95 -6.54 -15.84
N ILE A 237 7.34 -7.40 -16.66
CA ILE A 237 6.94 -8.77 -16.31
C ILE A 237 7.87 -9.72 -17.05
N GLY A 238 8.69 -10.46 -16.31
CA GLY A 238 9.84 -11.18 -16.84
C GLY A 238 10.84 -10.19 -17.44
N ASN A 239 11.07 -10.29 -18.74
CA ASN A 239 11.93 -9.37 -19.50
C ASN A 239 11.12 -8.44 -20.42
N TYR A 240 9.79 -8.44 -20.30
CA TYR A 240 8.90 -7.70 -21.19
C TYR A 240 8.34 -6.47 -20.48
N SER A 241 8.46 -5.32 -21.15
CA SER A 241 7.83 -4.05 -20.74
C SER A 241 6.32 -4.18 -20.77
N THR A 242 5.62 -3.63 -19.76
CA THR A 242 4.16 -3.41 -19.84
C THR A 242 3.82 -2.18 -20.65
N GLY A 243 4.83 -1.34 -20.94
CA GLY A 243 4.72 -0.22 -21.85
C GLY A 243 3.97 0.99 -21.31
N PHE A 244 3.21 0.82 -20.23
CA PHE A 244 2.39 1.86 -19.62
C PHE A 244 3.22 2.86 -18.81
N CYS A 245 4.13 2.38 -17.96
CA CYS A 245 5.01 3.24 -17.16
C CYS A 245 6.28 3.67 -17.91
N LYS A 246 6.41 3.37 -19.21
CA LYS A 246 7.57 3.76 -20.03
C LYS A 246 7.73 5.29 -20.14
N GLY A 247 6.62 6.03 -20.10
CA GLY A 247 6.62 7.50 -20.08
C GLY A 247 6.86 8.11 -18.70
N GLY A 248 7.15 7.28 -17.69
CA GLY A 248 7.21 7.66 -16.29
C GLY A 248 5.88 7.39 -15.58
N CYS A 249 5.97 6.78 -14.41
CA CYS A 249 4.89 6.67 -13.43
C CYS A 249 5.34 7.33 -12.13
N ALA A 250 4.41 7.81 -11.32
CA ALA A 250 4.75 8.15 -9.94
C ALA A 250 4.78 6.86 -9.09
N ALA A 251 5.57 6.85 -8.03
CA ALA A 251 5.52 5.81 -7.01
C ALA A 251 5.63 6.43 -5.62
N ILE A 252 4.83 5.94 -4.67
CA ILE A 252 4.89 6.27 -3.24
C ILE A 252 5.42 5.06 -2.49
N VAL A 253 6.32 5.30 -1.54
CA VAL A 253 6.73 4.26 -0.59
C VAL A 253 5.88 4.36 0.67
N ASP A 254 5.16 3.28 0.97
CA ASP A 254 4.16 3.24 2.04
C ASP A 254 4.39 2.05 2.98
N SER A 255 5.05 2.30 4.11
CA SER A 255 5.26 1.30 5.15
C SER A 255 3.97 0.89 5.89
N GLY A 256 2.87 1.64 5.72
CA GLY A 256 1.56 1.34 6.28
C GLY A 256 0.75 0.32 5.46
N THR A 257 1.22 0.00 4.25
CA THR A 257 0.58 -0.95 3.33
C THR A 257 1.51 -2.13 3.05
N SER A 258 0.94 -3.34 2.94
CA SER A 258 1.73 -4.52 2.58
C SER A 258 1.88 -4.73 1.08
N LEU A 259 0.76 -4.60 0.37
CA LEU A 259 0.64 -4.95 -1.05
C LEU A 259 1.26 -3.88 -1.96
N LEU A 260 1.61 -4.31 -3.17
CA LEU A 260 1.97 -3.43 -4.28
C LEU A 260 0.67 -2.97 -4.95
N ALA A 261 0.31 -1.71 -4.80
CA ALA A 261 -0.83 -1.15 -5.52
C ALA A 261 -0.33 -0.53 -6.83
N GLY A 262 -0.95 -0.90 -7.95
CA GLY A 262 -0.56 -0.40 -9.25
C GLY A 262 -1.74 -0.23 -10.19
N PRO A 263 -1.52 0.39 -11.36
CA PRO A 263 -2.58 0.63 -12.31
C PRO A 263 -3.23 -0.67 -12.81
N MET A 264 -4.56 -0.67 -12.98
CA MET A 264 -5.36 -1.88 -13.22
C MET A 264 -4.90 -2.67 -14.46
N HIS A 265 -4.54 -1.99 -15.55
CA HIS A 265 -4.09 -2.66 -16.77
C HIS A 265 -2.77 -3.43 -16.56
N VAL A 266 -1.83 -2.92 -15.75
CA VAL A 266 -0.59 -3.63 -15.43
C VAL A 266 -0.87 -4.77 -14.48
N VAL A 267 -1.66 -4.54 -13.43
CA VAL A 267 -1.97 -5.59 -12.44
C VAL A 267 -2.75 -6.73 -13.08
N THR A 268 -3.58 -6.46 -14.09
CA THR A 268 -4.24 -7.51 -14.89
C THR A 268 -3.22 -8.37 -15.64
N GLU A 269 -2.24 -7.75 -16.33
CA GLU A 269 -1.16 -8.50 -17.01
C GLU A 269 -0.34 -9.33 -16.01
N VAL A 270 -0.06 -8.80 -14.82
CA VAL A 270 0.62 -9.53 -13.73
C VAL A 270 -0.21 -10.72 -13.28
N ASN A 271 -1.48 -10.51 -12.91
CA ASN A 271 -2.37 -11.57 -12.43
C ASN A 271 -2.50 -12.69 -13.46
N HIS A 272 -2.65 -12.36 -14.74
CA HIS A 272 -2.66 -13.34 -15.81
C HIS A 272 -1.32 -14.11 -15.89
N ALA A 273 -0.19 -13.40 -15.84
CA ALA A 273 1.14 -14.02 -15.96
C ALA A 273 1.52 -14.93 -14.77
N ILE A 274 0.93 -14.71 -13.59
CA ILE A 274 1.15 -15.53 -12.40
C ILE A 274 0.05 -16.57 -12.17
N GLY A 275 -0.98 -16.61 -13.02
CA GLY A 275 -2.12 -17.52 -12.88
C GLY A 275 -3.01 -17.21 -11.66
N ALA A 276 -3.17 -15.94 -11.32
CA ALA A 276 -4.04 -15.50 -10.24
C ALA A 276 -5.51 -15.55 -10.64
N GLU A 277 -6.35 -15.98 -9.71
CA GLU A 277 -7.79 -15.90 -9.86
C GLU A 277 -8.22 -14.43 -9.97
N GLY A 278 -8.87 -14.12 -11.08
CA GLY A 278 -9.47 -12.82 -11.38
C GLY A 278 -10.98 -12.92 -11.57
N ILE A 279 -11.58 -11.82 -11.97
CA ILE A 279 -12.99 -11.72 -12.33
C ILE A 279 -13.11 -11.57 -13.83
N ALA A 280 -13.91 -12.43 -14.46
CA ALA A 280 -14.25 -12.27 -15.86
C ALA A 280 -15.17 -11.06 -16.07
N SER A 281 -14.76 -10.13 -16.95
CA SER A 281 -15.61 -9.01 -17.39
C SER A 281 -16.19 -9.29 -18.77
N MET A 282 -17.52 -9.28 -18.82
CA MET A 282 -18.25 -9.42 -20.08
C MET A 282 -18.12 -8.17 -20.94
N GLU A 283 -18.03 -6.99 -20.33
CA GLU A 283 -17.82 -5.71 -21.00
C GLU A 283 -16.47 -5.66 -21.70
N CYS A 284 -15.41 -6.13 -21.03
CA CYS A 284 -14.09 -6.31 -21.60
C CYS A 284 -14.13 -7.26 -22.81
N LYS A 285 -14.75 -8.43 -22.64
CA LYS A 285 -14.89 -9.41 -23.74
C LYS A 285 -15.69 -8.86 -24.92
N GLU A 286 -16.75 -8.11 -24.66
CA GLU A 286 -17.55 -7.48 -25.71
C GLU A 286 -16.73 -6.45 -26.49
N VAL A 287 -15.94 -5.63 -25.79
CA VAL A 287 -15.04 -4.66 -26.44
C VAL A 287 -14.02 -5.37 -27.33
N VAL A 288 -13.39 -6.42 -26.83
CA VAL A 288 -12.40 -7.19 -27.61
C VAL A 288 -13.06 -7.84 -28.83
N TYR A 289 -14.23 -8.43 -28.66
CA TYR A 289 -14.95 -9.13 -29.73
C TYR A 289 -15.46 -8.16 -30.82
N GLN A 290 -16.07 -7.04 -30.44
CA GLN A 290 -16.69 -6.12 -31.40
C GLN A 290 -15.70 -5.12 -31.98
N TYR A 291 -14.77 -4.62 -31.17
CA TYR A 291 -13.92 -3.48 -31.52
C TYR A 291 -12.43 -3.85 -31.62
N GLY A 292 -12.01 -5.05 -31.21
CA GLY A 292 -10.59 -5.43 -31.19
C GLY A 292 -9.88 -5.27 -32.52
N ASP A 293 -10.50 -5.69 -33.63
CA ASP A 293 -9.95 -5.49 -34.98
C ASP A 293 -9.83 -4.00 -35.35
N MET A 294 -10.84 -3.19 -35.01
CA MET A 294 -10.83 -1.75 -35.29
C MET A 294 -9.77 -1.04 -34.47
N ILE A 295 -9.62 -1.38 -33.18
CA ILE A 295 -8.60 -0.83 -32.29
C ILE A 295 -7.21 -1.16 -32.86
N TRP A 296 -6.98 -2.41 -33.27
CA TRP A 296 -5.74 -2.83 -33.91
C TRP A 296 -5.44 -2.01 -35.17
N ASP A 297 -6.40 -1.91 -36.09
CA ASP A 297 -6.20 -1.22 -37.37
C ASP A 297 -5.94 0.28 -37.15
N LEU A 298 -6.60 0.91 -36.19
CA LEU A 298 -6.37 2.30 -35.81
C LEU A 298 -4.96 2.51 -35.22
N LEU A 299 -4.50 1.63 -34.33
CA LEU A 299 -3.15 1.68 -33.76
C LEU A 299 -2.07 1.51 -34.84
N VAL A 300 -2.22 0.53 -35.72
CA VAL A 300 -1.27 0.29 -36.83
C VAL A 300 -1.28 1.45 -37.83
N SER A 301 -2.41 2.13 -38.00
CA SER A 301 -2.54 3.34 -38.83
C SER A 301 -1.95 4.59 -38.20
N GLY A 302 -1.39 4.50 -36.97
CA GLY A 302 -0.74 5.61 -36.28
C GLY A 302 -1.68 6.56 -35.55
N VAL A 303 -2.92 6.15 -35.28
CA VAL A 303 -3.85 6.92 -34.43
C VAL A 303 -3.31 6.93 -33.00
N GLN A 304 -3.37 8.10 -32.35
CA GLN A 304 -2.91 8.23 -30.96
C GLN A 304 -3.80 7.41 -30.03
N PRO A 305 -3.23 6.58 -29.12
CA PRO A 305 -3.99 5.67 -28.25
C PRO A 305 -5.13 6.35 -27.48
N ASP A 306 -4.88 7.54 -26.94
CA ASP A 306 -5.84 8.33 -26.16
C ASP A 306 -7.08 8.78 -26.96
N LYS A 307 -7.04 8.71 -28.28
CA LYS A 307 -8.15 9.13 -29.16
C LYS A 307 -8.97 7.97 -29.70
N ILE A 308 -8.49 6.73 -29.56
CA ILE A 308 -9.10 5.58 -30.21
C ILE A 308 -10.51 5.34 -29.67
N CYS A 309 -10.66 5.26 -28.34
CA CYS A 309 -11.95 4.97 -27.74
C CYS A 309 -13.00 6.06 -27.96
N SER A 310 -12.57 7.33 -28.08
CA SER A 310 -13.46 8.42 -28.49
C SER A 310 -13.85 8.33 -29.97
N GLN A 311 -12.93 7.95 -30.87
CA GLN A 311 -13.24 7.74 -32.29
C GLN A 311 -14.21 6.57 -32.52
N LEU A 312 -14.12 5.54 -31.68
CA LEU A 312 -15.06 4.41 -31.66
C LEU A 312 -16.39 4.73 -30.96
N ALA A 313 -16.57 5.97 -30.47
CA ALA A 313 -17.73 6.40 -29.70
C ALA A 313 -18.01 5.55 -28.45
N LEU A 314 -16.97 4.94 -27.88
CA LEU A 314 -17.01 4.22 -26.61
C LEU A 314 -16.75 5.15 -25.42
N CYS A 315 -16.00 6.24 -25.64
CA CYS A 315 -15.72 7.27 -24.65
C CYS A 315 -16.25 8.63 -25.11
N PHE A 316 -17.20 9.19 -24.37
CA PHE A 316 -17.63 10.59 -24.53
C PHE A 316 -16.89 11.43 -23.48
N ASN A 317 -16.43 12.64 -23.86
CA ASN A 317 -15.47 13.51 -23.15
C ASN A 317 -15.89 14.00 -21.72
N ASP A 318 -16.41 13.13 -20.85
CA ASP A 318 -16.69 13.35 -19.43
C ASP A 318 -16.59 12.06 -18.58
N ALA A 319 -16.15 10.93 -19.14
CA ALA A 319 -15.91 9.70 -18.39
C ALA A 319 -14.49 9.70 -17.80
N GLN A 320 -14.33 10.33 -16.63
CA GLN A 320 -13.15 10.10 -15.79
C GLN A 320 -13.27 8.71 -15.15
N PHE A 321 -12.26 7.88 -15.40
CA PHE A 321 -11.99 6.55 -14.83
C PHE A 321 -12.67 6.32 -13.48
N LEU A 322 -13.60 5.36 -13.44
CA LEU A 322 -14.10 4.81 -12.19
C LEU A 322 -13.04 3.88 -11.60
N SER A 323 -12.36 4.33 -10.54
CA SER A 323 -11.79 3.40 -9.59
C SER A 323 -12.93 2.57 -8.98
N ILE A 324 -12.87 1.24 -9.12
CA ILE A 324 -13.70 0.33 -8.32
C ILE A 324 -13.12 0.32 -6.89
N GLY A 325 -13.31 1.44 -6.18
CA GLY A 325 -12.79 1.66 -4.83
C GLY A 325 -12.40 3.12 -4.61
N ILE A 326 -13.16 3.81 -3.75
CA ILE A 326 -12.99 5.22 -3.32
C ILE A 326 -13.68 6.24 -4.25
N LYS A 327 -14.89 6.66 -3.84
CA LYS A 327 -15.51 7.93 -4.29
C LYS A 327 -15.00 9.05 -3.40
N THR A 328 -14.36 10.07 -3.96
CA THR A 328 -14.14 11.33 -3.22
C THR A 328 -15.44 12.14 -3.16
N VAL A 329 -15.65 12.92 -2.09
CA VAL A 329 -16.88 13.70 -1.85
C VAL A 329 -17.18 14.70 -2.98
N ILE A 330 -16.16 15.09 -3.75
CA ILE A 330 -16.24 16.03 -4.87
C ILE A 330 -16.95 15.41 -6.10
N GLU A 331 -16.90 14.09 -6.28
CA GLU A 331 -17.50 13.39 -7.44
C GLU A 331 -19.03 13.26 -7.37
N ARG A 332 -19.65 13.50 -6.20
CA ARG A 332 -21.11 13.36 -6.04
C ARG A 332 -21.92 14.48 -6.69
N GLU A 333 -21.34 15.65 -6.94
CA GLU A 333 -22.11 16.81 -7.40
C GLU A 333 -22.22 16.93 -8.94
N ASN A 334 -21.35 16.29 -9.72
CA ASN A 334 -21.28 16.51 -11.18
C ASN A 334 -21.94 15.45 -12.09
N ARG A 335 -22.42 14.31 -11.58
CA ARG A 335 -23.04 13.27 -12.45
C ARG A 335 -24.55 13.50 -12.63
N LYS A 336 -24.93 14.16 -13.72
CA LYS A 336 -26.35 14.16 -14.18
C LYS A 336 -26.63 13.53 -15.55
N ASN A 337 -25.64 13.20 -16.39
CA ASN A 337 -25.92 12.79 -17.78
C ASN A 337 -25.15 11.57 -18.38
N SER A 338 -24.33 10.83 -17.64
CA SER A 338 -23.66 9.61 -18.16
C SER A 338 -24.25 8.34 -17.53
N SER A 339 -24.56 7.33 -18.36
CA SER A 339 -25.04 6.04 -17.86
C SER A 339 -23.85 5.21 -17.35
N VAL A 340 -24.05 4.48 -16.25
CA VAL A 340 -22.99 3.69 -15.60
C VAL A 340 -22.42 2.61 -16.54
N ALA A 341 -23.22 2.13 -17.51
CA ALA A 341 -22.78 1.13 -18.49
C ALA A 341 -21.84 1.70 -19.55
N ASP A 342 -22.03 2.95 -19.96
CA ASP A 342 -21.14 3.63 -20.92
C ASP A 342 -19.74 3.86 -20.32
N ASP A 343 -19.67 4.11 -19.01
CA ASP A 343 -18.43 4.30 -18.24
C ASP A 343 -17.56 3.02 -18.24
N PHE A 344 -18.20 1.84 -18.14
CA PHE A 344 -17.50 0.56 -18.14
C PHE A 344 -16.97 0.16 -19.52
N LEU A 345 -17.73 0.42 -20.59
CA LEU A 345 -17.27 0.17 -21.96
C LEU A 345 -16.12 1.08 -22.36
N CYS A 346 -16.13 2.34 -21.92
CA CYS A 346 -15.02 3.26 -22.09
C CYS A 346 -13.75 2.73 -21.43
N THR A 347 -13.83 2.37 -20.15
CA THR A 347 -12.69 1.80 -19.38
C THR A 347 -12.16 0.52 -20.03
N ALA A 348 -13.06 -0.38 -20.44
CA ALA A 348 -12.69 -1.61 -21.15
C ALA A 348 -11.98 -1.34 -22.49
N CYS A 349 -12.42 -0.33 -23.24
CA CYS A 349 -11.75 0.11 -24.46
C CYS A 349 -10.35 0.64 -24.17
N GLU A 350 -10.18 1.51 -23.18
CA GLU A 350 -8.89 2.09 -22.86
C GLU A 350 -7.88 1.00 -22.43
N MET A 351 -8.33 0.02 -21.64
CA MET A 351 -7.53 -1.17 -21.31
C MET A 351 -7.13 -1.96 -22.57
N ALA A 352 -8.08 -2.26 -23.45
CA ALA A 352 -7.81 -2.99 -24.69
C ALA A 352 -6.83 -2.25 -25.60
N VAL A 353 -6.96 -0.92 -25.73
CA VAL A 353 -6.01 -0.09 -26.48
C VAL A 353 -4.59 -0.22 -25.93
N VAL A 354 -4.42 -0.10 -24.61
CA VAL A 354 -3.11 -0.21 -23.95
C VAL A 354 -2.51 -1.60 -24.17
N TRP A 355 -3.29 -2.67 -23.96
CA TRP A 355 -2.81 -4.04 -24.14
C TRP A 355 -2.46 -4.35 -25.61
N ILE A 356 -3.28 -3.94 -26.59
CA ILE A 356 -2.96 -4.11 -28.01
C ILE A 356 -1.68 -3.34 -28.34
N GLN A 357 -1.57 -2.09 -27.88
CA GLN A 357 -0.38 -1.26 -28.11
C GLN A 357 0.89 -1.90 -27.53
N ASN A 358 0.80 -2.53 -26.35
CA ASN A 358 1.92 -3.23 -25.75
C ASN A 358 2.33 -4.46 -26.57
N GLN A 359 1.35 -5.26 -27.01
CA GLN A 359 1.58 -6.48 -27.79
C GLN A 359 2.05 -6.20 -29.24
N LEU A 360 1.67 -5.07 -29.83
CA LEU A 360 2.19 -4.61 -31.14
C LEU A 360 3.72 -4.47 -31.14
N ARG A 361 4.35 -4.31 -29.97
CA ARG A 361 5.81 -4.22 -29.84
C ARG A 361 6.51 -5.58 -29.90
N GLN A 362 5.76 -6.70 -29.90
CA GLN A 362 6.32 -8.04 -29.70
C GLN A 362 6.36 -8.93 -30.97
N GLU A 363 6.23 -8.38 -32.18
CA GLU A 363 6.22 -9.16 -33.45
C GLU A 363 5.17 -10.30 -33.50
N VAL A 364 4.08 -10.16 -32.74
CA VAL A 364 2.99 -11.16 -32.64
C VAL A 364 1.91 -10.90 -33.69
N THR A 365 1.22 -11.95 -34.15
CA THR A 365 0.10 -11.83 -35.10
C THR A 365 -1.14 -11.24 -34.43
N LYS A 366 -1.94 -10.46 -35.18
CA LYS A 366 -3.20 -9.85 -34.69
C LYS A 366 -4.10 -10.83 -33.94
N GLU A 367 -4.35 -12.00 -34.52
CA GLU A 367 -5.22 -13.03 -33.93
C GLU A 367 -4.71 -13.51 -32.56
N LYS A 368 -3.39 -13.72 -32.42
CA LYS A 368 -2.79 -14.10 -31.14
C LYS A 368 -2.92 -12.99 -30.10
N VAL A 369 -2.77 -11.73 -30.52
CA VAL A 369 -2.93 -10.57 -29.63
C VAL A 369 -4.38 -10.45 -29.13
N LEU A 370 -5.37 -10.55 -30.03
CA LEU A 370 -6.78 -10.46 -29.63
C LEU A 370 -7.19 -11.63 -28.71
N ASN A 371 -6.67 -12.84 -28.97
CA ASN A 371 -6.90 -13.99 -28.08
C ASN A 371 -6.29 -13.77 -26.70
N TYR A 372 -5.03 -13.31 -26.64
CA TYR A 372 -4.36 -12.98 -25.37
C TYR A 372 -5.15 -11.94 -24.57
N ILE A 373 -5.64 -10.89 -25.22
CA ILE A 373 -6.40 -9.84 -24.55
C ILE A 373 -7.77 -10.35 -24.08
N ASN A 374 -8.40 -11.24 -24.85
CA ASN A 374 -9.61 -11.91 -24.40
C ASN A 374 -9.36 -12.77 -23.13
N GLU A 375 -8.18 -13.38 -22.99
CA GLU A 375 -7.78 -14.07 -21.75
C GLU A 375 -7.50 -13.10 -20.59
N LEU A 376 -6.94 -11.91 -20.86
CA LEU A 376 -6.80 -10.86 -19.84
C LEU A 376 -8.17 -10.43 -19.27
N CYS A 377 -9.21 -10.40 -20.11
CA CYS A 377 -10.58 -10.11 -19.66
C CYS A 377 -11.13 -11.15 -18.66
N ASP A 378 -10.54 -12.35 -18.56
CA ASP A 378 -10.86 -13.36 -17.54
C ASP A 378 -10.09 -13.17 -16.22
N SER A 379 -9.07 -12.31 -16.24
CA SER A 379 -8.09 -12.15 -15.16
C SER A 379 -8.14 -10.78 -14.48
N LEU A 380 -9.25 -10.03 -14.63
CA LEU A 380 -9.33 -8.70 -14.04
C LEU A 380 -9.21 -8.76 -12.50
N PRO A 381 -8.50 -7.80 -11.89
CA PRO A 381 -8.33 -7.75 -10.44
C PRO A 381 -9.66 -7.73 -9.70
N SER A 382 -9.76 -8.49 -8.61
CA SER A 382 -10.94 -8.52 -7.75
C SER A 382 -11.16 -7.16 -7.09
N PRO A 383 -12.40 -6.62 -7.05
CA PRO A 383 -12.74 -5.43 -6.27
C PRO A 383 -12.48 -5.57 -4.77
N MET A 384 -12.37 -6.80 -4.29
CA MET A 384 -12.03 -7.09 -2.89
C MET A 384 -10.51 -7.06 -2.63
N GLY A 385 -9.69 -6.83 -3.65
CA GLY A 385 -8.24 -6.69 -3.57
C GLY A 385 -7.47 -8.02 -3.49
N GLU A 386 -8.10 -9.09 -3.02
CA GLU A 386 -7.45 -10.41 -2.90
C GLU A 386 -7.56 -11.21 -4.21
N SER A 387 -6.42 -11.68 -4.71
CA SER A 387 -6.33 -12.61 -5.84
C SER A 387 -5.55 -13.85 -5.42
N VAL A 388 -6.24 -14.99 -5.39
CA VAL A 388 -5.67 -16.29 -4.98
C VAL A 388 -4.85 -16.87 -6.13
N ILE A 389 -3.71 -17.47 -5.83
CA ILE A 389 -2.85 -18.16 -6.80
C ILE A 389 -2.60 -19.59 -6.33
N ASP A 390 -2.32 -20.48 -7.27
CA ASP A 390 -1.84 -21.82 -6.96
C ASP A 390 -0.43 -21.73 -6.36
N CYS A 391 -0.24 -22.23 -5.14
CA CYS A 391 1.07 -22.22 -4.49
C CYS A 391 2.11 -23.06 -5.24
N ASP A 392 1.68 -24.09 -5.97
CA ASP A 392 2.58 -24.98 -6.71
C ASP A 392 3.11 -24.34 -7.99
N SER A 393 2.49 -23.25 -8.46
CA SER A 393 2.92 -22.55 -9.68
C SER A 393 4.03 -21.52 -9.42
N ILE A 394 4.33 -21.17 -8.16
CA ILE A 394 5.31 -20.13 -7.78
C ILE A 394 6.66 -20.28 -8.51
N PRO A 395 7.28 -21.48 -8.60
CA PRO A 395 8.58 -21.63 -9.25
C PRO A 395 8.58 -21.32 -10.76
N TYR A 396 7.40 -21.27 -11.39
CA TYR A 396 7.23 -21.03 -12.83
C TYR A 396 6.77 -19.60 -13.14
N MET A 397 6.46 -18.81 -12.12
CA MET A 397 6.02 -17.43 -12.32
C MET A 397 7.19 -16.53 -12.76
N PRO A 398 6.93 -15.47 -13.54
CA PRO A 398 7.97 -14.53 -13.94
C PRO A 398 8.43 -13.68 -12.76
N ASN A 399 9.69 -13.26 -12.78
CA ASN A 399 10.10 -12.14 -11.93
C ASN A 399 9.43 -10.85 -12.43
N VAL A 400 9.19 -9.90 -11.54
CA VAL A 400 8.81 -8.53 -11.96
C VAL A 400 9.97 -7.57 -11.71
N THR A 401 10.03 -6.46 -12.44
CA THR A 401 11.08 -5.46 -12.25
C THR A 401 10.52 -4.05 -12.32
N PHE A 402 10.79 -3.26 -11.28
CA PHE A 402 10.58 -1.82 -11.27
C PHE A 402 11.86 -1.12 -11.74
N THR A 403 11.74 -0.08 -12.57
CA THR A 403 12.89 0.77 -12.93
C THR A 403 12.90 2.00 -12.05
N ILE A 404 13.94 2.18 -11.22
CA ILE A 404 14.06 3.30 -10.28
C ILE A 404 15.45 3.91 -10.41
N GLY A 405 15.54 5.19 -10.73
CA GLY A 405 16.82 5.88 -10.94
C GLY A 405 17.69 5.19 -12.01
N ASP A 406 17.08 4.80 -13.14
CA ASP A 406 17.70 4.05 -14.25
C ASP A 406 18.29 2.67 -13.86
N LYS A 407 17.94 2.15 -12.69
CA LYS A 407 18.39 0.83 -12.21
C LYS A 407 17.22 -0.13 -12.03
N PRO A 408 17.42 -1.44 -12.31
CA PRO A 408 16.38 -2.45 -12.15
C PRO A 408 16.26 -2.91 -10.70
N PHE A 409 15.04 -2.89 -10.16
CA PHE A 409 14.65 -3.42 -8.87
C PHE A 409 13.73 -4.62 -9.07
N LYS A 410 14.33 -5.80 -9.03
CA LYS A 410 13.69 -7.07 -9.34
C LYS A 410 13.05 -7.69 -8.10
N LEU A 411 11.86 -8.25 -8.25
CA LEU A 411 11.22 -9.11 -7.24
C LEU A 411 11.00 -10.51 -7.83
N THR A 412 11.37 -11.54 -7.07
CA THR A 412 11.09 -12.94 -7.43
C THR A 412 9.68 -13.35 -7.02
N PRO A 413 9.13 -14.43 -7.62
CA PRO A 413 7.84 -14.98 -7.20
C PRO A 413 7.72 -15.21 -5.70
N GLU A 414 8.76 -15.71 -5.05
CA GLU A 414 8.78 -15.95 -3.62
C GLU A 414 8.68 -14.67 -2.78
N GLN A 415 9.04 -13.52 -3.36
CA GLN A 415 9.04 -12.22 -2.68
C GLN A 415 7.72 -11.48 -2.85
N TYR A 416 7.11 -11.54 -4.04
CA TYR A 416 5.84 -10.84 -4.31
C TYR A 416 4.59 -11.70 -4.05
N VAL A 417 4.72 -13.00 -3.76
CA VAL A 417 3.61 -13.86 -3.36
C VAL A 417 3.50 -13.93 -1.85
N LEU A 418 2.34 -13.56 -1.32
CA LEU A 418 2.05 -13.70 0.11
C LEU A 418 1.54 -15.10 0.44
N LYS A 419 2.06 -15.67 1.52
CA LYS A 419 1.75 -17.03 1.97
C LYS A 419 1.04 -16.96 3.32
N VAL A 420 -0.26 -17.23 3.34
CA VAL A 420 -1.09 -17.12 4.54
C VAL A 420 -1.56 -18.50 5.00
N GLY A 421 -1.35 -18.82 6.26
CA GLY A 421 -1.70 -20.12 6.85
C GLY A 421 -0.50 -21.05 7.01
N GLU A 422 -0.74 -22.27 7.50
CA GLU A 422 0.31 -23.26 7.77
C GLU A 422 -0.11 -24.65 7.25
N GLY A 423 0.85 -25.43 6.75
CA GLY A 423 0.66 -26.79 6.27
C GLY A 423 -0.34 -26.86 5.10
N ASP A 424 -1.24 -27.85 5.14
CA ASP A 424 -2.23 -28.10 4.08
C ASP A 424 -3.33 -27.01 3.95
N ALA A 425 -3.34 -26.00 4.84
CA ALA A 425 -4.26 -24.86 4.80
C ALA A 425 -3.58 -23.56 4.32
N MET A 426 -2.38 -23.68 3.75
CA MET A 426 -1.64 -22.57 3.15
C MET A 426 -2.37 -22.05 1.91
N VAL A 427 -2.58 -20.75 1.86
CA VAL A 427 -3.17 -20.03 0.73
C VAL A 427 -2.12 -19.05 0.23
N CYS A 428 -1.88 -19.05 -1.08
CA CYS A 428 -1.01 -18.10 -1.73
C CYS A 428 -1.85 -17.00 -2.37
N LEU A 429 -1.47 -15.75 -2.10
CA LEU A 429 -2.13 -14.55 -2.60
C LEU A 429 -1.15 -13.74 -3.43
N SER A 430 -1.64 -13.14 -4.50
CA SER A 430 -0.90 -12.11 -5.24
C SER A 430 -0.59 -10.95 -4.31
N GLY A 431 0.67 -10.49 -4.30
CA GLY A 431 1.07 -9.28 -3.61
C GLY A 431 0.66 -8.00 -4.34
N PHE A 432 -0.09 -8.09 -5.44
CA PHE A 432 -0.51 -6.97 -6.27
C PHE A 432 -2.00 -6.68 -6.12
N ILE A 433 -2.35 -5.40 -6.02
CA ILE A 433 -3.72 -4.91 -6.06
C ILE A 433 -3.87 -3.80 -7.09
N ALA A 434 -5.04 -3.74 -7.72
CA ALA A 434 -5.36 -2.66 -8.64
C ALA A 434 -5.72 -1.39 -7.87
N LEU A 435 -5.12 -0.27 -8.27
CA LEU A 435 -5.45 1.07 -7.82
C LEU A 435 -5.23 2.04 -8.97
N ASP A 436 -6.32 2.60 -9.50
CA ASP A 436 -6.22 3.63 -10.54
C ASP A 436 -6.32 5.01 -9.90
N VAL A 437 -5.25 5.79 -10.04
CA VAL A 437 -5.19 7.19 -9.59
C VAL A 437 -5.20 8.10 -10.83
N PRO A 438 -6.24 8.92 -11.03
CA PRO A 438 -6.34 9.76 -12.22
C PRO A 438 -5.31 10.91 -12.20
N PRO A 439 -4.98 11.46 -13.38
CA PRO A 439 -4.22 12.71 -13.47
C PRO A 439 -4.91 13.85 -12.69
N PRO A 440 -4.16 14.79 -12.09
CA PRO A 440 -2.71 14.96 -12.17
C PRO A 440 -1.90 14.15 -11.14
N SER A 441 -2.54 13.34 -10.31
CA SER A 441 -1.87 12.62 -9.21
C SER A 441 -1.29 11.26 -9.62
N GLY A 442 -1.77 10.69 -10.73
CA GLY A 442 -1.24 9.44 -11.29
C GLY A 442 -0.95 9.53 -12.80
N PRO A 443 -0.54 8.42 -13.43
CA PRO A 443 -0.55 7.06 -12.88
C PRO A 443 0.46 6.86 -11.74
N LEU A 444 0.07 6.04 -10.76
CA LEU A 444 0.76 5.93 -9.48
C LEU A 444 0.92 4.45 -9.07
N TRP A 445 2.06 4.14 -8.47
CA TRP A 445 2.30 2.92 -7.70
C TRP A 445 2.39 3.21 -6.21
N ILE A 446 1.95 2.26 -5.38
CA ILE A 446 2.25 2.22 -3.95
C ILE A 446 3.14 1.01 -3.71
N LEU A 447 4.35 1.27 -3.22
CA LEU A 447 5.36 0.26 -2.90
C LEU A 447 5.32 0.00 -1.39
N GLY A 448 4.62 -1.07 -1.01
CA GLY A 448 4.45 -1.50 0.38
C GLY A 448 5.56 -2.41 0.91
N ASP A 449 5.26 -3.15 1.98
CA ASP A 449 6.20 -4.07 2.64
C ASP A 449 6.72 -5.21 1.73
N VAL A 450 5.99 -5.58 0.67
CA VAL A 450 6.47 -6.52 -0.34
C VAL A 450 7.73 -6.01 -1.03
N PHE A 451 7.76 -4.71 -1.35
CA PHE A 451 8.95 -4.08 -1.92
C PHE A 451 9.99 -3.75 -0.84
N MET A 452 9.56 -3.08 0.24
CA MET A 452 10.45 -2.62 1.31
C MET A 452 11.09 -3.77 2.11
N GLY A 453 10.52 -4.98 2.06
CA GLY A 453 11.14 -6.17 2.64
C GLY A 453 12.34 -6.68 1.86
N VAL A 454 12.30 -6.55 0.53
CA VAL A 454 13.43 -6.91 -0.34
C VAL A 454 14.44 -5.78 -0.42
N TYR A 455 13.97 -4.53 -0.32
CA TYR A 455 14.82 -3.35 -0.42
C TYR A 455 14.75 -2.48 0.83
N HIS A 456 15.83 -2.49 1.62
CA HIS A 456 16.03 -1.55 2.71
C HIS A 456 15.82 -0.13 2.21
N THR A 457 14.98 0.62 2.91
CA THR A 457 14.52 1.93 2.45
C THR A 457 14.95 3.04 3.41
N VAL A 458 15.56 4.09 2.86
CA VAL A 458 15.95 5.31 3.58
C VAL A 458 15.05 6.47 3.15
N PHE A 459 14.47 7.15 4.13
CA PHE A 459 13.70 8.38 3.96
C PHE A 459 14.57 9.56 4.38
N ASP A 460 15.22 10.19 3.39
CA ASP A 460 16.11 11.33 3.63
C ASP A 460 15.30 12.63 3.59
N PHE A 461 14.83 13.04 4.76
CA PHE A 461 14.08 14.27 4.95
C PHE A 461 14.93 15.51 4.75
N GLY A 462 16.22 15.45 5.10
CA GLY A 462 17.16 16.57 4.97
C GLY A 462 17.36 17.01 3.52
N ASN A 463 17.44 16.04 2.60
CA ASN A 463 17.68 16.27 1.17
C ASN A 463 16.45 16.01 0.30
N LEU A 464 15.31 15.61 0.89
CA LEU A 464 14.06 15.27 0.20
C LEU A 464 14.26 14.22 -0.90
N LYS A 465 14.80 13.07 -0.51
CA LYS A 465 15.04 11.93 -1.41
C LYS A 465 14.77 10.60 -0.71
N LEU A 466 14.54 9.56 -1.49
CA LEU A 466 14.40 8.17 -1.05
C LEU A 466 15.60 7.37 -1.50
N GLY A 467 16.11 6.48 -0.65
CA GLY A 467 17.24 5.60 -0.96
C GLY A 467 16.86 4.12 -0.83
N PHE A 468 17.26 3.30 -1.79
CA PHE A 468 16.96 1.86 -1.80
C PHE A 468 18.22 1.04 -1.98
N ALA A 469 18.42 0.03 -1.13
CA ALA A 469 19.49 -0.97 -1.23
C ALA A 469 18.92 -2.36 -1.01
N GLU A 470 19.60 -3.41 -1.47
CA GLU A 470 19.18 -4.80 -1.22
C GLU A 470 19.21 -5.08 0.29
N SER A 471 18.12 -5.60 0.85
CA SER A 471 18.06 -6.00 2.27
C SER A 471 19.02 -7.18 2.53
N ALA A 472 19.69 -7.15 3.69
CA ALA A 472 20.63 -8.19 4.10
C ALA A 472 19.97 -9.47 4.67
#